data_AF-A0A2M7NKS2-F1
#
_entry.id   AF-A0A2M7NKS2-F1
#
_cell.length_a   1.000
_cell.length_b   1.000
_cell.length_c   1.000
_cell.angle_alpha   90.00
_cell.angle_beta   90.00
_cell.angle_gamma   90.00
#
_symmetry.space_group_name_H-M   'P 1'
#
loop_
_entity.id
_entity.type
_entity.pdbx_description
1 polymer ?
#
loop_
_entity_poly.entity_id
_entity_poly.type
_entity_poly.pdbx_seq_one_letter_code
_entity_poly.pdbx_strand_id
1 'polypeptide(L)'
;MQKLPIGIQSFEKIRTGDYLYIDKTKQIYDLVNSAGYFFLSRPRRFGKSLLISTLKELFLGNKELFKGLFIEDKIEWKKYSVVHLDFAKSNYKKLGLELAIKERLQHQASLYEIELIKETISSQLEELIRKLKGKYNQQVVLLIDEYDKPIIDFLGEETIHIAEENRDIMKDFYSPIKSLDDELEFFFLTGVSRFSKVSIFSDLNHLNDISIDDNFSTLVGYTQKELELHFEEYINKLSKKYKLEKEETLSNLKSWYNGYSWTGEERLYNPFSVMSALQKSNFDNYWFTTGTPTFLVKLMREERYYDMDNTIMDLQTLSSFDITNMQPVTVLFQTGYLTLIEEKRMNVYKLGYPNREVKNSMLNMLLNSYTHNKEGFAIPLAIQIEEAFVAQDFEALFVYFDSLFAKIPYQIFEQYKESYYHSVIFLTLELLGFYIDSEVSTSRGRIDAVVKTEDAIFILEFKVNGTAEDAIKQIKEKGYADKYKSEQKKKNQKGKQIYLIGVAFKDKSIDKYLIEELE
;
A
#
# COMPACT_ATOMS: atom_id res chain seq x y z
N MET A 1 19.35 -23.60 4.46
CA MET A 1 18.25 -22.73 4.00
C MET A 1 16.87 -23.28 4.30
N GLN A 2 16.19 -22.75 5.30
CA GLN A 2 14.75 -22.99 5.51
C GLN A 2 13.94 -22.38 4.36
N LYS A 3 12.73 -22.88 4.09
CA LYS A 3 11.87 -22.37 3.00
C LYS A 3 11.21 -21.05 3.39
N LEU A 4 11.09 -20.10 2.47
CA LEU A 4 10.28 -18.89 2.70
C LEU A 4 8.78 -19.21 2.59
N PRO A 5 7.95 -18.85 3.60
CA PRO A 5 6.52 -19.18 3.64
C PRO A 5 5.65 -18.25 2.77
N ILE A 6 6.03 -18.03 1.51
CA ILE A 6 5.31 -17.12 0.61
C ILE A 6 3.92 -17.67 0.30
N GLY A 7 2.88 -16.90 0.67
CA GLY A 7 1.48 -17.31 0.51
C GLY A 7 0.97 -18.29 1.57
N ILE A 8 1.79 -18.68 2.55
CA ILE A 8 1.37 -19.56 3.66
C ILE A 8 0.98 -18.68 4.85
N GLN A 9 -0.29 -18.77 5.24
CA GLN A 9 -0.85 -18.01 6.37
C GLN A 9 -1.08 -18.87 7.62
N SER A 10 -0.90 -20.18 7.53
CA SER A 10 -1.08 -21.10 8.65
C SER A 10 0.21 -21.19 9.46
N PHE A 11 0.12 -20.80 10.74
CA PHE A 11 1.22 -20.93 11.68
C PHE A 11 1.65 -22.40 11.83
N GLU A 12 0.70 -23.31 12.00
CA GLU A 12 0.95 -24.75 12.08
C GLU A 12 1.76 -25.28 10.87
N LYS A 13 1.36 -24.94 9.63
CA LYS A 13 2.10 -25.36 8.43
C LYS A 13 3.52 -24.81 8.39
N ILE A 14 3.75 -23.60 8.87
CA ILE A 14 5.08 -23.00 8.92
C ILE A 14 5.96 -23.75 9.92
N ARG A 15 5.43 -24.00 11.13
CA ARG A 15 6.16 -24.66 12.22
C ARG A 15 6.45 -26.14 11.94
N THR A 16 5.58 -26.83 11.21
CA THR A 16 5.73 -28.26 10.86
C THR A 16 6.45 -28.49 9.52
N GLY A 17 6.54 -27.48 8.66
CA GLY A 17 6.94 -27.63 7.24
C GLY A 17 8.37 -27.19 6.87
N ASP A 18 9.25 -26.98 7.86
CA ASP A 18 10.61 -26.42 7.67
C ASP A 18 10.61 -25.06 6.93
N TYR A 19 9.68 -24.20 7.33
CA TYR A 19 9.61 -22.83 6.86
C TYR A 19 10.24 -21.87 7.86
N LEU A 20 10.82 -20.80 7.34
CA LEU A 20 11.32 -19.69 8.16
C LEU A 20 10.15 -18.99 8.86
N TYR A 21 10.21 -18.89 10.18
CA TYR A 21 9.29 -18.12 11.00
C TYR A 21 10.07 -17.07 11.78
N ILE A 22 9.67 -15.80 11.66
CA ILE A 22 10.26 -14.71 12.44
C ILE A 22 9.45 -14.58 13.72
N ASP A 23 10.12 -14.76 14.86
CA ASP A 23 9.46 -14.83 16.16
C ASP A 23 8.94 -13.47 16.63
N LYS A 24 7.61 -13.30 16.58
CA LYS A 24 6.89 -12.13 17.11
C LYS A 24 6.24 -12.39 18.47
N THR A 25 6.49 -13.56 19.07
CA THR A 25 5.72 -14.03 20.22
C THR A 25 5.95 -13.25 21.50
N LYS A 26 7.01 -12.44 21.59
CA LYS A 26 7.18 -11.45 22.66
C LYS A 26 6.07 -10.39 22.66
N GLN A 27 5.80 -9.76 21.51
CA GLN A 27 4.72 -8.77 21.44
C GLN A 27 3.35 -9.44 21.55
N ILE A 28 3.21 -10.68 21.08
CA ILE A 28 1.99 -11.46 21.33
C ILE A 28 1.80 -11.70 22.83
N TYR A 29 2.86 -12.02 23.58
CA TYR A 29 2.81 -12.15 25.04
C TYR A 29 2.33 -10.85 25.70
N ASP A 30 2.89 -9.70 25.32
CA ASP A 30 2.47 -8.40 25.83
C ASP A 30 1.00 -8.09 25.49
N LEU A 31 0.56 -8.47 24.27
CA LEU A 31 -0.81 -8.31 23.80
C LEU A 31 -1.81 -9.16 24.58
N VAL A 32 -1.52 -10.46 24.80
CA VAL A 32 -2.49 -11.37 25.45
C VAL A 32 -2.55 -11.21 26.97
N ASN A 33 -1.50 -10.67 27.60
CA ASN A 33 -1.54 -10.33 29.03
C ASN A 33 -2.20 -8.98 29.31
N SER A 34 -2.42 -8.18 28.27
CA SER A 34 -3.24 -7.00 28.34
C SER A 34 -4.69 -7.44 28.15
N ALA A 35 -5.50 -7.42 29.20
CA ALA A 35 -6.93 -7.71 29.05
C ALA A 35 -7.55 -6.73 28.05
N GLY A 36 -8.28 -7.21 27.04
CA GLY A 36 -9.06 -6.31 26.21
C GLY A 36 -9.41 -6.76 24.79
N TYR A 37 -9.83 -5.75 24.05
CA TYR A 37 -10.39 -5.80 22.71
C TYR A 37 -9.43 -5.07 21.80
N PHE A 38 -8.85 -5.76 20.84
CA PHE A 38 -7.75 -5.23 20.03
C PHE A 38 -8.12 -5.14 18.56
N PHE A 39 -7.63 -4.07 17.95
CA PHE A 39 -7.75 -3.83 16.53
C PHE A 39 -6.39 -3.50 15.92
N LEU A 40 -6.06 -4.21 14.83
CA LEU A 40 -4.87 -3.94 14.03
C LEU A 40 -5.24 -3.76 12.56
N SER A 41 -4.97 -2.58 12.02
CA SER A 41 -5.02 -2.27 10.59
C SER A 41 -3.62 -2.27 9.98
N ARG A 42 -3.43 -3.07 8.95
CA ARG A 42 -2.20 -3.08 8.13
C ARG A 42 -2.55 -3.38 6.67
N PRO A 43 -1.74 -2.93 5.70
CA PRO A 43 -1.93 -3.22 4.29
C PRO A 43 -2.04 -4.72 3.98
N ARG A 44 -2.49 -5.04 2.77
CA ARG A 44 -2.54 -6.42 2.30
C ARG A 44 -1.14 -7.05 2.37
N ARG A 45 -1.10 -8.35 2.65
CA ARG A 45 0.13 -9.17 2.68
C ARG A 45 1.17 -8.79 3.74
N PHE A 46 0.78 -8.02 4.76
CA PHE A 46 1.68 -7.65 5.87
C PHE A 46 1.87 -8.73 6.95
N GLY A 47 1.14 -9.84 6.89
CA GLY A 47 1.23 -10.93 7.88
C GLY A 47 0.08 -11.00 8.89
N LYS A 48 -0.99 -10.21 8.70
CA LYS A 48 -2.18 -10.19 9.58
C LYS A 48 -2.82 -11.57 9.78
N SER A 49 -3.11 -12.29 8.70
CA SER A 49 -3.69 -13.65 8.79
C SER A 49 -2.75 -14.66 9.45
N LEU A 50 -1.42 -14.48 9.31
CA LEU A 50 -0.45 -15.30 10.04
C LEU A 50 -0.48 -14.99 11.55
N LEU A 51 -0.62 -13.72 11.93
CA LEU A 51 -0.84 -13.34 13.33
C LEU A 51 -2.14 -13.95 13.88
N ILE A 52 -3.26 -13.87 13.15
CA ILE A 52 -4.52 -14.52 13.52
C ILE A 52 -4.34 -16.02 13.70
N SER A 53 -3.66 -16.69 12.76
CA SER A 53 -3.36 -18.12 12.90
C SER A 53 -2.47 -18.40 14.11
N THR A 54 -1.50 -17.54 14.42
CA THR A 54 -0.62 -17.71 15.58
C THR A 54 -1.41 -17.56 16.89
N LEU A 55 -2.25 -16.52 17.00
CA LEU A 55 -3.15 -16.33 18.14
C LEU A 55 -4.11 -17.50 18.31
N LYS A 56 -4.71 -18.00 17.22
CA LYS A 56 -5.58 -19.17 17.25
C LYS A 56 -4.87 -20.38 17.84
N GLU A 57 -3.68 -20.73 17.35
CA GLU A 57 -2.93 -21.88 17.84
C GLU A 57 -2.47 -21.70 19.30
N LEU A 58 -2.19 -20.46 19.71
CA LEU A 58 -1.84 -20.10 21.09
C LEU A 58 -3.01 -20.41 22.04
N PHE A 59 -4.20 -19.90 21.74
CA PHE A 59 -5.39 -20.07 22.57
C PHE A 59 -6.00 -21.48 22.51
N LEU A 60 -5.76 -22.24 21.44
CA LEU A 60 -6.05 -23.68 21.40
C LEU A 60 -5.09 -24.51 22.29
N GLY A 61 -4.03 -23.89 22.82
CA GLY A 61 -3.07 -24.52 23.72
C GLY A 61 -2.09 -25.46 23.01
N ASN A 62 -1.81 -25.23 21.72
CA ASN A 62 -0.95 -26.09 20.90
C ASN A 62 0.55 -25.85 21.16
N LYS A 63 1.00 -26.09 22.40
CA LYS A 63 2.37 -25.83 22.90
C LYS A 63 3.49 -26.30 21.97
N GLU A 64 3.33 -27.47 21.37
CA GLU A 64 4.34 -28.07 20.48
C GLU A 64 4.72 -27.16 19.30
N LEU A 65 3.78 -26.36 18.79
CA LEU A 65 4.04 -25.43 17.69
C LEU A 65 4.93 -24.25 18.10
N PHE A 66 4.98 -23.93 19.41
CA PHE A 66 5.69 -22.79 19.96
C PHE A 66 7.06 -23.13 20.54
N LYS A 67 7.53 -24.37 20.40
CA LYS A 67 8.87 -24.77 20.83
C LYS A 67 9.96 -23.89 20.21
N GLY A 68 10.85 -23.38 21.05
CA GLY A 68 11.95 -22.49 20.69
C GLY A 68 11.55 -21.04 20.41
N LEU A 69 10.29 -20.65 20.62
CA LEU A 69 9.83 -19.27 20.54
C LEU A 69 9.81 -18.62 21.92
N PHE A 70 9.90 -17.28 21.98
CA PHE A 70 9.95 -16.52 23.22
C PHE A 70 8.82 -16.87 24.21
N ILE A 71 7.61 -17.11 23.72
CA ILE A 71 6.43 -17.34 24.57
C ILE A 71 6.36 -18.73 25.21
N GLU A 72 7.18 -19.70 24.77
CA GLU A 72 7.08 -21.13 25.14
C GLU A 72 6.94 -21.35 26.66
N ASP A 73 7.75 -20.63 27.44
CA ASP A 73 7.88 -20.75 28.89
C ASP A 73 7.30 -19.53 29.66
N LYS A 74 6.56 -18.65 28.98
CA LYS A 74 6.04 -17.41 29.57
C LYS A 74 4.58 -17.46 29.97
N ILE A 75 3.83 -18.44 29.47
CA ILE A 75 2.38 -18.55 29.71
C ILE A 75 1.98 -19.90 30.28
N GLU A 76 0.82 -19.92 30.92
CA GLU A 76 0.09 -21.16 31.17
C GLU A 76 -0.62 -21.59 29.88
N TRP A 77 -0.40 -22.83 29.44
CA TRP A 77 -0.98 -23.39 28.22
C TRP A 77 -2.45 -23.82 28.42
N LYS A 78 -3.28 -22.86 28.85
CA LYS A 78 -4.73 -23.00 28.95
C LYS A 78 -5.34 -23.14 27.57
N LYS A 79 -6.37 -23.98 27.48
CA LYS A 79 -7.15 -24.16 26.26
C LYS A 79 -8.42 -23.33 26.36
N TYR A 80 -8.76 -22.65 25.28
CA TYR A 80 -9.97 -21.87 25.13
C TYR A 80 -10.75 -22.33 23.91
N SER A 81 -12.06 -22.06 23.92
CA SER A 81 -12.84 -22.12 22.68
C SER A 81 -12.46 -20.92 21.82
N VAL A 82 -12.10 -21.15 20.56
CA VAL A 82 -11.71 -20.10 19.61
C VAL A 82 -12.73 -20.04 18.47
N VAL A 83 -13.40 -18.91 18.33
CA VAL A 83 -14.28 -18.60 17.19
C VAL A 83 -13.48 -17.76 16.21
N HIS A 84 -13.25 -18.29 15.00
CA HIS A 84 -12.49 -17.60 13.96
C HIS A 84 -13.31 -17.33 12.70
N LEU A 85 -13.64 -16.06 12.48
CA LEU A 85 -14.37 -15.59 11.31
C LEU A 85 -13.41 -14.92 10.34
N ASP A 86 -13.38 -15.40 9.10
CA ASP A 86 -12.51 -14.90 8.03
C ASP A 86 -13.41 -14.49 6.86
N PHE A 87 -13.56 -13.18 6.66
CA PHE A 87 -14.44 -12.64 5.64
C PHE A 87 -13.84 -12.77 4.23
N ALA A 88 -12.54 -13.04 4.07
CA ALA A 88 -11.98 -13.31 2.74
C ALA A 88 -12.46 -14.62 2.12
N LYS A 89 -12.99 -15.53 2.93
CA LYS A 89 -13.55 -16.83 2.50
C LYS A 89 -15.07 -16.81 2.35
N SER A 90 -15.72 -15.67 2.60
CA SER A 90 -17.17 -15.55 2.59
C SER A 90 -17.70 -15.27 1.17
N ASN A 91 -18.83 -15.89 0.81
CA ASN A 91 -19.45 -15.77 -0.50
C ASN A 91 -20.44 -14.58 -0.60
N TYR A 92 -20.16 -13.50 0.12
CA TYR A 92 -21.07 -12.33 0.23
C TYR A 92 -21.34 -11.66 -1.12
N LYS A 93 -20.43 -11.78 -2.10
CA LYS A 93 -20.64 -11.24 -3.47
C LYS A 93 -21.80 -11.90 -4.20
N LYS A 94 -22.11 -13.15 -3.87
CA LYS A 94 -23.20 -13.91 -4.50
C LYS A 94 -24.43 -14.02 -3.61
N LEU A 95 -24.23 -14.18 -2.30
CA LEU A 95 -25.31 -14.48 -1.34
C LEU A 95 -25.84 -13.24 -0.61
N GLY A 96 -25.14 -12.11 -0.65
CA GLY A 96 -25.33 -11.03 0.32
C GLY A 96 -24.57 -11.30 1.62
N LEU A 97 -24.23 -10.24 2.35
CA LEU A 97 -23.37 -10.33 3.53
C LEU A 97 -24.05 -11.04 4.71
N GLU A 98 -25.33 -10.76 4.96
CA GLU A 98 -26.05 -11.33 6.10
C GLU A 98 -26.07 -12.87 6.03
N LEU A 99 -26.44 -13.44 4.88
CA LEU A 99 -26.46 -14.89 4.69
C LEU A 99 -25.05 -15.50 4.79
N ALA A 100 -24.04 -14.83 4.24
CA ALA A 100 -22.66 -15.29 4.34
C ALA A 100 -22.16 -15.31 5.80
N ILE A 101 -22.58 -14.36 6.63
CA ILE A 101 -22.30 -14.36 8.08
C ILE A 101 -23.01 -15.55 8.76
N LYS A 102 -24.29 -15.79 8.47
CA LYS A 102 -25.05 -16.93 9.02
C LYS A 102 -24.37 -18.26 8.71
N GLU A 103 -23.99 -18.50 7.46
CA GLU A 103 -23.26 -19.72 7.05
C GLU A 103 -21.94 -19.87 7.84
N ARG A 104 -21.23 -18.76 8.05
CA ARG A 104 -19.95 -18.78 8.78
C ARG A 104 -20.15 -19.07 10.27
N LEU A 105 -21.17 -18.49 10.91
CA LEU A 105 -21.52 -18.76 12.30
C LEU A 105 -21.96 -20.21 12.49
N GLN A 106 -22.78 -20.74 11.59
CA GLN A 106 -23.18 -22.15 11.59
C GLN A 106 -21.98 -23.09 11.44
N HIS A 107 -21.03 -22.77 10.55
CA HIS A 107 -19.79 -23.51 10.43
C HIS A 107 -18.95 -23.45 11.72
N GLN A 108 -18.84 -22.30 12.38
CA GLN A 108 -18.13 -22.24 13.67
C GLN A 108 -18.85 -23.05 14.75
N ALA A 109 -20.17 -22.98 14.81
CA ALA A 109 -20.97 -23.74 15.76
C ALA A 109 -20.81 -25.25 15.57
N SER A 110 -20.78 -25.74 14.33
CA SER A 110 -20.63 -27.17 14.03
C SER A 110 -19.28 -27.73 14.45
N LEU A 111 -18.19 -26.95 14.41
CA LEU A 111 -16.87 -27.35 14.94
C LEU A 111 -16.90 -27.69 16.44
N TYR A 112 -17.88 -27.15 17.17
CA TYR A 112 -18.07 -27.39 18.60
C TYR A 112 -19.34 -28.18 18.90
N GLU A 113 -20.00 -28.75 17.89
CA GLU A 113 -21.26 -29.48 18.02
C GLU A 113 -22.35 -28.64 18.73
N ILE A 114 -22.45 -27.37 18.33
CA ILE A 114 -23.46 -26.43 18.81
C ILE A 114 -24.49 -26.21 17.71
N GLU A 115 -25.77 -26.29 18.07
CA GLU A 115 -26.88 -25.86 17.23
C GLU A 115 -27.21 -24.40 17.51
N LEU A 116 -27.37 -23.60 16.46
CA LEU A 116 -27.85 -22.22 16.56
C LEU A 116 -29.33 -22.18 16.14
N ILE A 117 -30.18 -21.62 16.98
CA ILE A 117 -31.62 -21.52 16.75
C ILE A 117 -32.10 -20.08 16.55
N LYS A 118 -31.26 -19.09 16.86
CA LYS A 118 -31.59 -17.68 16.63
C LYS A 118 -31.56 -17.33 15.13
N GLU A 119 -32.39 -16.37 14.73
CA GLU A 119 -32.59 -16.02 13.31
C GLU A 119 -31.67 -14.91 12.82
N THR A 120 -31.39 -13.89 13.65
CA THR A 120 -30.56 -12.74 13.28
C THR A 120 -29.08 -13.02 13.52
N ILE A 121 -28.20 -12.37 12.75
CA ILE A 121 -26.75 -12.56 12.85
C ILE A 121 -26.20 -12.14 14.23
N SER A 122 -26.72 -11.06 14.81
CA SER A 122 -26.35 -10.57 16.14
C SER A 122 -26.73 -11.58 17.23
N SER A 123 -27.96 -12.08 17.19
CA SER A 123 -28.42 -13.10 18.14
C SER A 123 -27.71 -14.44 17.97
N GLN A 124 -27.34 -14.83 16.75
CA GLN A 124 -26.57 -16.05 16.50
C GLN A 124 -25.14 -15.97 17.06
N LEU A 125 -24.49 -14.81 16.91
CA LEU A 125 -23.16 -14.60 17.50
C LEU A 125 -23.24 -14.68 19.04
N GLU A 126 -24.20 -13.98 19.64
CA GLU A 126 -24.42 -14.04 21.10
C GLU A 126 -24.71 -15.46 21.57
N GLU A 127 -25.60 -16.18 20.87
CA GLU A 127 -25.94 -17.56 21.18
C GLU A 127 -24.72 -18.48 21.11
N LEU A 128 -23.90 -18.37 20.05
CA LEU A 128 -22.70 -19.18 19.89
C LEU A 128 -21.74 -18.97 21.06
N ILE A 129 -21.43 -17.72 21.38
CA ILE A 129 -20.47 -17.37 22.44
C ILE A 129 -20.98 -17.83 23.82
N ARG A 130 -22.24 -17.57 24.16
CA ARG A 130 -22.83 -18.02 25.44
C ARG A 130 -22.90 -19.54 25.55
N LYS A 131 -23.26 -20.25 24.47
CA LYS A 131 -23.28 -21.72 24.47
C LYS A 131 -21.89 -22.32 24.60
N LEU A 132 -20.87 -21.73 23.97
CA LEU A 132 -19.47 -22.15 24.15
C LEU A 132 -19.00 -21.97 25.59
N LYS A 133 -19.25 -20.80 26.19
CA LYS A 133 -18.95 -20.55 27.61
C LYS A 133 -19.65 -21.56 28.50
N GLY A 134 -20.94 -21.80 28.31
CA GLY A 134 -21.70 -22.76 29.10
C GLY A 134 -21.22 -24.21 28.93
N LYS A 135 -20.87 -24.63 27.71
CA LYS A 135 -20.42 -25.99 27.40
C LYS A 135 -19.06 -26.31 28.01
N TYR A 136 -18.13 -25.37 27.99
CA TYR A 136 -16.74 -25.58 28.45
C TYR A 136 -16.41 -24.93 29.79
N ASN A 137 -17.35 -24.15 30.37
CA ASN A 137 -17.16 -23.37 31.58
C ASN A 137 -15.90 -22.49 31.56
N GLN A 138 -15.62 -21.91 30.38
CA GLN A 138 -14.45 -21.09 30.09
C GLN A 138 -14.86 -19.94 29.17
N GLN A 139 -14.19 -18.79 29.32
CA GLN A 139 -14.36 -17.67 28.40
C GLN A 139 -13.93 -18.04 26.97
N VAL A 140 -14.42 -17.29 25.99
CA VAL A 140 -14.26 -17.57 24.57
C VAL A 140 -13.32 -16.55 23.93
N VAL A 141 -12.51 -17.00 22.98
CA VAL A 141 -11.64 -16.15 22.16
C VAL A 141 -12.31 -15.89 20.83
N LEU A 142 -12.48 -14.63 20.45
CA LEU A 142 -13.08 -14.22 19.19
C LEU A 142 -12.04 -13.55 18.29
N LEU A 143 -11.73 -14.18 17.16
CA LEU A 143 -10.77 -13.69 16.17
C LEU A 143 -11.48 -13.41 14.86
N ILE A 144 -11.27 -12.21 14.32
CA ILE A 144 -11.89 -11.76 13.08
C ILE A 144 -10.82 -11.28 12.10
N ASP A 145 -10.77 -11.88 10.92
CA ASP A 145 -9.86 -11.52 9.83
C ASP A 145 -10.60 -10.87 8.64
N GLU A 146 -9.94 -9.91 8.00
CA GLU A 146 -10.41 -9.17 6.82
C GLU A 146 -11.83 -8.57 6.97
N TYR A 147 -12.13 -8.02 8.15
CA TYR A 147 -13.47 -7.53 8.51
C TYR A 147 -14.06 -6.47 7.57
N ASP A 148 -13.21 -5.68 6.95
CA ASP A 148 -13.55 -4.56 6.09
C ASP A 148 -13.69 -4.97 4.62
N LYS A 149 -13.32 -6.21 4.28
CA LYS A 149 -13.36 -6.72 2.91
C LYS A 149 -14.76 -6.68 2.27
N PRO A 150 -15.86 -7.02 2.98
CA PRO A 150 -17.21 -6.88 2.43
C PRO A 150 -17.62 -5.45 2.12
N ILE A 151 -16.91 -4.44 2.63
CA ILE A 151 -17.15 -3.03 2.32
C ILE A 151 -16.23 -2.59 1.18
N ILE A 152 -14.93 -2.87 1.31
CA ILE A 152 -13.89 -2.48 0.34
C ILE A 152 -14.17 -3.00 -1.08
N ASP A 153 -14.68 -4.22 -1.18
CA ASP A 153 -14.95 -4.85 -2.46
C ASP A 153 -16.07 -4.17 -3.27
N PHE A 154 -16.83 -3.24 -2.66
CA PHE A 154 -17.97 -2.54 -3.28
C PHE A 154 -17.85 -1.01 -3.26
N LEU A 155 -16.66 -0.45 -3.05
CA LEU A 155 -16.46 1.02 -3.06
C LEU A 155 -16.58 1.66 -4.45
N GLY A 156 -16.85 0.89 -5.50
CA GLY A 156 -17.11 1.43 -6.83
C GLY A 156 -18.40 2.26 -6.88
N GLU A 157 -18.47 3.24 -7.78
CA GLU A 157 -19.62 4.15 -7.95
C GLU A 157 -20.95 3.40 -8.10
N GLU A 158 -20.99 2.34 -8.91
CA GLU A 158 -22.20 1.54 -9.13
C GLU A 158 -22.57 0.64 -7.95
N THR A 159 -21.63 0.37 -7.03
CA THR A 159 -21.78 -0.60 -5.95
C THR A 159 -21.75 0.02 -4.56
N ILE A 160 -21.60 1.35 -4.45
CA ILE A 160 -21.41 2.05 -3.17
C ILE A 160 -22.58 1.82 -2.19
N HIS A 161 -23.80 1.72 -2.71
CA HIS A 161 -24.99 1.38 -1.92
C HIS A 161 -24.89 0.00 -1.23
N ILE A 162 -24.21 -0.96 -1.86
CA ILE A 162 -23.93 -2.28 -1.27
C ILE A 162 -22.89 -2.14 -0.15
N ALA A 163 -21.91 -1.24 -0.30
CA ALA A 163 -20.92 -0.98 0.75
C ALA A 163 -21.58 -0.33 1.98
N GLU A 164 -22.53 0.58 1.77
CA GLU A 164 -23.34 1.20 2.84
C GLU A 164 -24.22 0.16 3.54
N GLU A 165 -24.94 -0.67 2.80
CA GLU A 165 -25.74 -1.78 3.36
C GLU A 165 -24.86 -2.76 4.16
N ASN A 166 -23.71 -3.16 3.59
CA ASN A 166 -22.78 -4.06 4.26
C ASN A 166 -22.21 -3.45 5.55
N ARG A 167 -21.98 -2.13 5.58
CA ARG A 167 -21.56 -1.43 6.81
C ARG A 167 -22.62 -1.54 7.89
N ASP A 168 -23.90 -1.35 7.56
CA ASP A 168 -25.00 -1.44 8.52
C ASP A 168 -25.22 -2.87 9.02
N ILE A 169 -25.12 -3.88 8.14
CA ILE A 169 -25.13 -5.30 8.50
C ILE A 169 -23.98 -5.61 9.48
N MET A 170 -22.78 -5.10 9.22
CA MET A 170 -21.64 -5.30 10.12
C MET A 170 -21.85 -4.62 11.47
N LYS A 171 -22.49 -3.44 11.50
CA LYS A 171 -22.83 -2.76 12.75
C LYS A 171 -23.77 -3.60 13.61
N ASP A 172 -24.84 -4.17 13.02
CA ASP A 172 -25.72 -5.10 13.72
C ASP A 172 -24.94 -6.32 14.22
N PHE A 173 -24.15 -6.94 13.35
CA PHE A 173 -23.35 -8.13 13.66
C PHE A 173 -22.46 -7.95 14.91
N TYR A 174 -21.80 -6.80 15.05
CA TYR A 174 -20.88 -6.53 16.16
C TYR A 174 -21.56 -5.95 17.41
N SER A 175 -22.81 -5.52 17.31
CA SER A 175 -23.56 -4.93 18.44
C SER A 175 -23.57 -5.76 19.74
N PRO A 176 -23.66 -7.11 19.75
CA PRO A 176 -23.69 -7.88 20.99
C PRO A 176 -22.32 -8.00 21.67
N ILE A 177 -21.21 -7.63 21.02
CA ILE A 177 -19.86 -7.85 21.58
C ILE A 177 -19.69 -7.14 22.94
N LYS A 178 -20.29 -5.97 23.12
CA LYS A 178 -20.23 -5.22 24.39
C LYS A 178 -20.95 -5.94 25.54
N SER A 179 -22.04 -6.65 25.26
CA SER A 179 -22.78 -7.41 26.28
C SER A 179 -22.18 -8.79 26.55
N LEU A 180 -21.11 -9.14 25.82
CA LEU A 180 -20.38 -10.40 25.93
C LEU A 180 -19.03 -10.25 26.67
N ASP A 181 -18.80 -9.14 27.38
CA ASP A 181 -17.56 -8.88 28.13
C ASP A 181 -17.23 -10.00 29.12
N ASP A 182 -18.21 -10.42 29.92
CA ASP A 182 -18.07 -11.55 30.84
C ASP A 182 -17.88 -12.91 30.13
N GLU A 183 -18.20 -13.00 28.85
CA GLU A 183 -18.06 -14.22 28.04
C GLU A 183 -16.75 -14.31 27.28
N LEU A 184 -16.12 -13.18 26.98
CA LEU A 184 -14.94 -13.12 26.13
C LEU A 184 -13.67 -13.06 26.99
N GLU A 185 -12.69 -13.87 26.61
CA GLU A 185 -11.34 -13.80 27.17
C GLU A 185 -10.53 -12.76 26.39
N PHE A 186 -10.69 -12.80 25.07
CA PHE A 186 -9.87 -12.04 24.14
C PHE A 186 -10.65 -11.80 22.85
N PHE A 187 -10.66 -10.55 22.39
CA PHE A 187 -11.21 -10.17 21.09
C PHE A 187 -10.13 -9.51 20.25
N PHE A 188 -9.92 -10.02 19.04
CA PHE A 188 -8.99 -9.41 18.10
C PHE A 188 -9.59 -9.35 16.70
N LEU A 189 -9.49 -8.15 16.11
CA LEU A 189 -10.02 -7.83 14.81
C LEU A 189 -8.91 -7.24 13.93
N THR A 190 -8.85 -7.66 12.68
CA THR A 190 -7.89 -7.11 11.73
C THR A 190 -8.44 -6.92 10.33
N GLY A 191 -7.89 -5.94 9.62
CA GLY A 191 -8.30 -5.56 8.26
C GLY A 191 -7.25 -4.67 7.61
N VAL A 192 -7.58 -4.13 6.44
CA VAL A 192 -6.70 -3.20 5.71
C VAL A 192 -6.80 -1.79 6.27
N SER A 193 -7.99 -1.38 6.69
CA SER A 193 -8.39 0.00 6.84
C SER A 193 -9.15 0.19 8.14
N ARG A 194 -9.41 1.45 8.49
CA ARG A 194 -10.10 1.82 9.72
C ARG A 194 -11.53 2.29 9.43
N PHE A 195 -12.24 1.58 8.54
CA PHE A 195 -13.59 1.90 7.99
C PHE A 195 -14.70 2.17 9.02
N SER A 196 -14.40 2.09 10.31
CA SER A 196 -15.35 1.56 11.27
C SER A 196 -15.26 2.11 12.67
N LYS A 197 -14.21 2.84 13.07
CA LYS A 197 -14.12 3.26 14.49
C LYS A 197 -15.26 4.21 14.89
N VAL A 198 -15.74 5.03 13.95
CA VAL A 198 -16.87 5.95 14.18
C VAL A 198 -18.21 5.33 13.76
N SER A 199 -18.19 4.28 12.93
CA SER A 199 -19.34 3.93 12.08
C SER A 199 -19.92 2.53 12.32
N ILE A 200 -19.08 1.53 12.61
CA ILE A 200 -19.45 0.13 12.91
C ILE A 200 -19.19 -0.19 14.39
N PHE A 201 -18.14 0.40 14.96
CA PHE A 201 -17.69 0.20 16.33
C PHE A 201 -18.08 1.34 17.27
N SER A 202 -19.04 2.19 16.87
CA SER A 202 -19.57 3.26 17.73
C SER A 202 -20.10 2.73 19.07
N ASP A 203 -20.50 1.46 19.10
CA ASP A 203 -21.00 0.80 20.31
C ASP A 203 -19.89 0.06 21.08
N LEU A 204 -18.67 -0.06 20.51
CA LEU A 204 -17.48 -0.70 21.10
C LEU A 204 -16.43 0.32 21.55
N ASN A 205 -16.80 1.17 22.51
CA ASN A 205 -15.97 2.27 23.01
C ASN A 205 -14.65 1.83 23.70
N HIS A 206 -14.45 0.53 23.97
CA HIS A 206 -13.25 -0.02 24.58
C HIS A 206 -12.30 -0.70 23.58
N LEU A 207 -12.55 -0.61 22.27
CA LEU A 207 -11.67 -1.18 21.24
C LEU A 207 -10.33 -0.42 21.16
N ASN A 208 -9.27 -1.08 21.62
CA ASN A 208 -7.91 -0.57 21.57
C ASN A 208 -7.34 -0.71 20.15
N ASP A 209 -7.07 0.41 19.49
CA ASP A 209 -6.46 0.44 18.15
C ASP A 209 -4.94 0.48 18.29
N ILE A 210 -4.31 -0.70 18.20
CA ILE A 210 -2.86 -0.86 18.32
C ILE A 210 -2.12 -0.55 17.02
N SER A 211 -2.81 -0.06 15.98
CA SER A 211 -2.20 0.19 14.68
C SER A 211 -1.12 1.27 14.72
N ILE A 212 -1.28 2.27 15.59
CA ILE A 212 -0.36 3.41 15.79
C ILE A 212 0.32 3.35 17.17
N ASP A 213 0.25 2.21 17.85
CA ASP A 213 0.95 2.00 19.12
C ASP A 213 2.38 1.53 18.84
N ASP A 214 3.37 2.26 19.35
CA ASP A 214 4.79 1.93 19.17
C ASP A 214 5.15 0.54 19.70
N ASN A 215 4.49 0.07 20.77
CA ASN A 215 4.75 -1.24 21.37
C ASN A 215 4.40 -2.40 20.42
N PHE A 216 3.44 -2.18 19.51
CA PHE A 216 2.96 -3.17 18.55
C PHE A 216 3.29 -2.80 17.09
N SER A 217 4.09 -1.75 16.89
CA SER A 217 4.46 -1.23 15.57
C SER A 217 5.04 -2.32 14.66
N THR A 218 5.82 -3.23 15.24
CA THR A 218 6.53 -4.33 14.55
C THR A 218 5.90 -5.71 14.74
N LEU A 219 4.66 -5.79 15.25
CA LEU A 219 3.94 -7.06 15.52
C LEU A 219 3.77 -7.88 14.24
N VAL A 220 3.68 -7.20 13.10
CA VAL A 220 3.70 -7.77 11.75
C VAL A 220 4.66 -6.95 10.88
N GLY A 221 5.03 -7.47 9.71
CA GLY A 221 6.16 -6.89 8.95
C GLY A 221 7.52 -7.35 9.46
N TYR A 222 8.57 -7.00 8.72
CA TYR A 222 9.96 -7.27 9.15
C TYR A 222 10.75 -5.98 9.34
N THR A 223 11.51 -5.91 10.42
CA THR A 223 12.50 -4.84 10.64
C THR A 223 13.75 -5.09 9.80
N GLN A 224 14.61 -4.08 9.67
CA GLN A 224 15.94 -4.24 9.09
C GLN A 224 16.75 -5.33 9.80
N LYS A 225 16.73 -5.31 11.13
CA LYS A 225 17.47 -6.27 11.97
C LYS A 225 16.99 -7.71 11.76
N GLU A 226 15.68 -7.93 11.68
CA GLU A 226 15.11 -9.25 11.40
C GLU A 226 15.48 -9.74 9.99
N LEU A 227 15.49 -8.84 9.02
CA LEU A 227 15.91 -9.17 7.66
C LEU A 227 17.37 -9.66 7.62
N GLU A 228 18.28 -8.89 8.22
CA GLU A 228 19.70 -9.22 8.26
C GLU A 228 20.00 -10.51 9.03
N LEU A 229 19.30 -10.73 10.14
CA LEU A 229 19.52 -11.90 10.99
C LEU A 229 19.00 -13.20 10.39
N HIS A 230 17.84 -13.16 9.71
CA HIS A 230 17.12 -14.39 9.33
C HIS A 230 17.18 -14.72 7.84
N PHE A 231 17.58 -13.77 6.98
CA PHE A 231 17.55 -13.95 5.53
C PHE A 231 18.94 -13.95 4.87
N GLU A 232 20.02 -14.07 5.66
CA GLU A 232 21.40 -13.95 5.19
C GLU A 232 21.72 -14.83 3.97
N GLU A 233 21.34 -16.12 4.00
CA GLU A 233 21.60 -17.03 2.88
C GLU A 233 20.93 -16.57 1.58
N TYR A 234 19.71 -16.03 1.66
CA TYR A 234 18.97 -15.50 0.51
C TYR A 234 19.54 -14.17 0.01
N ILE A 235 19.96 -13.29 0.92
CA ILE A 235 20.60 -12.01 0.59
C ILE A 235 21.92 -12.27 -0.14
N ASN A 236 22.72 -13.23 0.34
CA ASN A 236 23.96 -13.64 -0.33
C ASN A 236 23.71 -14.21 -1.73
N LYS A 237 22.62 -14.95 -1.93
CA LYS A 237 22.23 -15.45 -3.26
C LYS A 237 21.85 -14.31 -4.21
N LEU A 238 21.11 -13.32 -3.72
CA LEU A 238 20.72 -12.13 -4.49
C LEU A 238 21.95 -11.28 -4.85
N SER A 239 22.83 -11.00 -3.89
CA SER A 239 24.11 -10.30 -4.07
C SER A 239 24.95 -10.93 -5.18
N LYS A 240 25.15 -12.25 -5.14
CA LYS A 240 25.91 -12.99 -6.17
C LYS A 240 25.30 -12.86 -7.57
N LYS A 241 23.97 -12.87 -7.69
CA LYS A 241 23.30 -12.75 -8.99
C LYS A 241 23.54 -11.37 -9.62
N TYR A 242 23.46 -10.30 -8.83
CA TYR A 242 23.65 -8.93 -9.32
C TYR A 242 25.10 -8.44 -9.25
N LYS A 243 26.02 -9.26 -8.72
CA LYS A 243 27.44 -8.90 -8.50
C LYS A 243 27.60 -7.65 -7.63
N LEU A 244 26.77 -7.54 -6.61
CA LEU A 244 26.77 -6.42 -5.65
C LEU A 244 27.38 -6.86 -4.33
N GLU A 245 27.98 -5.91 -3.62
CA GLU A 245 28.37 -6.13 -2.22
C GLU A 245 27.12 -6.33 -1.33
N LYS A 246 27.32 -6.91 -0.13
CA LYS A 246 26.21 -7.21 0.79
C LYS A 246 25.49 -5.93 1.21
N GLU A 247 26.23 -4.88 1.52
CA GLU A 247 25.71 -3.57 1.93
C GLU A 247 24.88 -2.92 0.82
N GLU A 248 25.35 -3.01 -0.43
CA GLU A 248 24.62 -2.49 -1.59
C GLU A 248 23.33 -3.30 -1.85
N THR A 249 23.39 -4.62 -1.68
CA THR A 249 22.21 -5.49 -1.77
C THR A 249 21.17 -5.14 -0.71
N LEU A 250 21.61 -4.90 0.53
CA LEU A 250 20.72 -4.46 1.62
C LEU A 250 20.13 -3.08 1.35
N SER A 251 20.93 -2.14 0.84
CA SER A 251 20.45 -0.81 0.42
C SER A 251 19.37 -0.91 -0.65
N ASN A 252 19.58 -1.76 -1.67
CA ASN A 252 18.60 -2.01 -2.72
C ASN A 252 17.33 -2.67 -2.17
N LEU A 253 17.44 -3.69 -1.31
CA LEU A 253 16.27 -4.29 -0.65
C LEU A 253 15.49 -3.25 0.15
N LYS A 254 16.20 -2.39 0.90
CA LYS A 254 15.59 -1.31 1.69
C LYS A 254 14.82 -0.33 0.79
N SER A 255 15.46 0.17 -0.27
CA SER A 255 14.84 1.07 -1.25
C SER A 255 13.60 0.45 -1.92
N TRP A 256 13.66 -0.83 -2.24
CA TRP A 256 12.57 -1.53 -2.94
C TRP A 256 11.40 -1.91 -2.05
N TYR A 257 11.65 -2.36 -0.81
CA TYR A 257 10.65 -3.08 -0.03
C TYR A 257 10.43 -2.57 1.40
N ASN A 258 11.29 -1.68 1.91
CA ASN A 258 11.16 -1.09 3.24
C ASN A 258 10.65 0.35 3.17
N GLY A 259 9.89 0.76 4.18
CA GLY A 259 9.63 2.17 4.47
C GLY A 259 8.25 2.42 5.06
N TYR A 260 7.43 1.38 5.17
CA TYR A 260 6.16 1.43 5.88
C TYR A 260 6.37 1.78 7.36
N SER A 261 5.68 2.81 7.82
CA SER A 261 5.58 3.19 9.23
C SER A 261 4.18 3.71 9.55
N TRP A 262 3.76 3.47 10.79
CA TRP A 262 2.51 3.97 11.34
C TRP A 262 2.73 4.98 12.47
N THR A 263 3.97 5.13 12.93
CA THR A 263 4.34 6.07 14.00
C THR A 263 5.44 7.05 13.56
N GLY A 264 6.04 6.84 12.39
CA GLY A 264 7.10 7.68 11.82
C GLY A 264 8.50 7.23 12.21
N GLU A 265 8.64 6.45 13.29
CA GLU A 265 9.91 6.00 13.83
C GLU A 265 10.43 4.73 13.11
N GLU A 266 9.80 3.59 13.37
CA GLU A 266 10.24 2.29 12.83
C GLU A 266 9.76 2.08 11.40
N ARG A 267 10.62 1.47 10.56
CA ARG A 267 10.38 1.26 9.14
C ARG A 267 10.42 -0.22 8.78
N LEU A 268 9.31 -0.70 8.24
CA LEU A 268 9.09 -2.12 8.02
C LEU A 268 9.12 -2.49 6.54
N TYR A 269 9.63 -3.69 6.31
CA TYR A 269 9.51 -4.41 5.06
C TYR A 269 8.13 -5.04 4.94
N ASN A 270 7.53 -4.97 3.75
CA ASN A 270 6.42 -5.84 3.41
C ASN A 270 6.92 -7.31 3.33
N PRO A 271 6.43 -8.23 4.17
CA PRO A 271 6.92 -9.61 4.21
C PRO A 271 6.80 -10.33 2.87
N PHE A 272 5.66 -10.19 2.19
CA PHE A 272 5.44 -10.87 0.93
C PHE A 272 6.38 -10.38 -0.16
N SER A 273 6.56 -9.06 -0.29
CA SER A 273 7.42 -8.48 -1.32
C SER A 273 8.87 -8.87 -1.12
N VAL A 274 9.41 -8.67 0.09
CA VAL A 274 10.83 -8.95 0.35
C VAL A 274 11.13 -10.45 0.25
N MET A 275 10.23 -11.33 0.73
CA MET A 275 10.39 -12.77 0.56
C MET A 275 10.33 -13.17 -0.91
N SER A 276 9.41 -12.60 -1.69
CA SER A 276 9.28 -12.90 -3.13
C SER A 276 10.54 -12.50 -3.89
N ALA A 277 11.09 -11.33 -3.58
CA ALA A 277 12.34 -10.84 -4.16
C ALA A 277 13.53 -11.76 -3.84
N LEU A 278 13.64 -12.18 -2.58
CA LEU A 278 14.69 -13.07 -2.10
C LEU A 278 14.58 -14.48 -2.70
N GLN A 279 13.37 -15.05 -2.77
CA GLN A 279 13.13 -16.38 -3.34
C GLN A 279 13.44 -16.42 -4.84
N LYS A 280 12.92 -15.44 -5.60
CA LYS A 280 13.15 -15.30 -7.05
C LYS A 280 14.53 -14.73 -7.38
N SER A 281 15.22 -14.21 -6.36
CA SER A 281 16.47 -13.46 -6.47
C SER A 281 16.35 -12.34 -7.50
N ASN A 282 15.30 -11.52 -7.44
CA ASN A 282 15.04 -10.46 -8.41
C ASN A 282 14.39 -9.26 -7.72
N PHE A 283 14.75 -8.04 -8.13
CA PHE A 283 14.01 -6.83 -7.76
C PHE A 283 12.87 -6.62 -8.75
N ASP A 284 11.65 -6.57 -8.23
CA ASP A 284 10.42 -6.42 -9.01
C ASP A 284 9.25 -5.97 -8.12
N ASN A 285 8.11 -5.67 -8.74
CA ASN A 285 6.84 -5.39 -8.10
C ASN A 285 6.10 -6.69 -7.77
N TYR A 286 6.06 -7.07 -6.51
CA TYR A 286 5.44 -8.29 -5.97
C TYR A 286 4.15 -8.03 -5.18
N TRP A 287 4.04 -6.89 -4.52
CA TRP A 287 2.90 -6.54 -3.65
C TRP A 287 1.59 -6.44 -4.44
N PHE A 288 1.68 -6.01 -5.70
CA PHE A 288 0.54 -5.60 -6.49
C PHE A 288 -0.23 -6.78 -7.10
N THR A 289 -1.50 -6.91 -6.75
CA THR A 289 -2.47 -7.79 -7.43
C THR A 289 -3.83 -7.11 -7.54
N THR A 290 -4.58 -7.44 -8.59
CA THR A 290 -5.83 -6.81 -9.04
C THR A 290 -6.93 -6.66 -7.98
N GLY A 291 -7.84 -5.68 -8.16
CA GLY A 291 -9.04 -5.46 -7.33
C GLY A 291 -9.18 -4.04 -6.75
N THR A 292 -8.61 -3.79 -5.56
CA THR A 292 -8.57 -2.49 -4.87
C THR A 292 -8.02 -1.30 -5.70
N PRO A 293 -7.04 -1.50 -6.61
CA PRO A 293 -6.45 -0.38 -7.31
C PRO A 293 -7.39 0.38 -8.27
N THR A 294 -8.43 -0.27 -8.83
CA THR A 294 -9.24 0.34 -9.89
C THR A 294 -10.12 1.50 -9.39
N PHE A 295 -10.83 1.31 -8.27
CA PHE A 295 -11.61 2.38 -7.65
C PHE A 295 -10.70 3.54 -7.23
N LEU A 296 -9.61 3.22 -6.54
CA LEU A 296 -8.69 4.23 -6.04
C LEU A 296 -8.09 5.07 -7.16
N VAL A 297 -7.64 4.43 -8.25
CA VAL A 297 -7.08 5.12 -9.41
C VAL A 297 -8.13 5.96 -10.14
N LYS A 298 -9.40 5.53 -10.15
CA LYS A 298 -10.51 6.34 -10.68
C LYS A 298 -10.74 7.58 -9.80
N LEU A 299 -10.86 7.40 -8.48
CA LEU A 299 -11.02 8.48 -7.50
C LEU A 299 -9.90 9.51 -7.62
N MET A 300 -8.64 9.04 -7.65
CA MET A 300 -7.48 9.91 -7.82
C MET A 300 -7.50 10.70 -9.13
N ARG A 301 -7.92 10.06 -10.23
CA ARG A 301 -8.04 10.74 -11.53
C ARG A 301 -9.12 11.81 -11.53
N GLU A 302 -10.27 11.52 -10.93
CA GLU A 302 -11.41 12.46 -10.82
C GLU A 302 -11.05 13.67 -9.95
N GLU A 303 -10.42 13.44 -8.80
CA GLU A 303 -9.93 14.48 -7.89
C GLU A 303 -8.61 15.14 -8.36
N ARG A 304 -8.05 14.69 -9.49
CA ARG A 304 -6.74 15.10 -10.02
C ARG A 304 -5.62 15.07 -8.98
N TYR A 305 -5.67 14.05 -8.13
CA TYR A 305 -4.72 13.83 -7.05
C TYR A 305 -3.62 12.88 -7.53
N TYR A 306 -2.59 13.43 -8.18
CA TYR A 306 -1.48 12.66 -8.80
C TYR A 306 -0.10 12.99 -8.22
N ASP A 307 0.09 14.16 -7.62
CA ASP A 307 1.31 14.53 -6.89
C ASP A 307 1.12 14.27 -5.39
N MET A 308 1.96 13.39 -4.84
CA MET A 308 1.92 12.94 -3.45
C MET A 308 3.08 13.46 -2.61
N ASP A 309 4.11 14.03 -3.22
CA ASP A 309 5.41 14.20 -2.57
C ASP A 309 5.41 15.36 -1.55
N ASN A 310 4.31 16.11 -1.46
CA ASN A 310 4.09 17.24 -0.55
C ASN A 310 2.83 17.11 0.30
N THR A 311 2.23 15.93 0.37
CA THR A 311 1.01 15.74 1.15
C THR A 311 1.31 15.84 2.64
N ILE A 312 0.64 16.79 3.31
CA ILE A 312 0.73 17.00 4.74
C ILE A 312 -0.67 16.83 5.33
N MET A 313 -0.80 15.95 6.31
CA MET A 313 -2.08 15.64 6.94
C MET A 313 -1.88 15.37 8.42
N ASP A 314 -2.86 15.73 9.24
CA ASP A 314 -2.90 15.31 10.63
C ASP A 314 -3.38 13.86 10.76
N LEU A 315 -2.91 13.17 11.81
CA LEU A 315 -3.19 11.76 12.02
C LEU A 315 -4.68 11.47 12.28
N GLN A 316 -5.43 12.43 12.80
CA GLN A 316 -6.86 12.28 13.06
C GLN A 316 -7.64 12.20 11.75
N THR A 317 -7.38 13.08 10.78
CA THR A 317 -7.96 13.02 9.44
C THR A 317 -7.62 11.71 8.71
N LEU A 318 -6.40 11.18 8.88
CA LEU A 318 -6.02 9.87 8.31
C LEU A 318 -6.75 8.69 8.95
N SER A 319 -7.20 8.88 10.19
CA SER A 319 -7.93 7.87 10.97
C SER A 319 -9.44 7.95 10.75
N SER A 320 -9.97 9.08 10.27
CA SER A 320 -11.39 9.25 9.92
C SER A 320 -11.63 8.81 8.47
N PHE A 321 -12.24 7.65 8.28
CA PHE A 321 -12.70 7.19 6.96
C PHE A 321 -14.22 7.24 6.88
N ASP A 322 -14.75 8.06 5.98
CA ASP A 322 -16.16 8.15 5.64
C ASP A 322 -16.39 7.59 4.23
N ILE A 323 -17.25 6.57 4.12
CA ILE A 323 -17.60 5.94 2.84
C ILE A 323 -18.32 6.95 1.91
N THR A 324 -19.02 7.93 2.48
CA THR A 324 -19.78 8.93 1.72
C THR A 324 -18.93 10.11 1.24
N ASN A 325 -17.77 10.34 1.87
CA ASN A 325 -16.86 11.43 1.55
C ASN A 325 -15.39 10.95 1.65
N MET A 326 -14.97 10.16 0.67
CA MET A 326 -13.63 9.57 0.66
C MET A 326 -12.58 10.54 0.16
N GLN A 327 -11.69 10.98 1.06
CA GLN A 327 -10.49 11.72 0.68
C GLN A 327 -9.44 10.75 0.11
N PRO A 328 -8.91 10.97 -1.12
CA PRO A 328 -7.95 10.06 -1.75
C PRO A 328 -6.74 9.74 -0.86
N VAL A 329 -6.21 10.75 -0.18
CA VAL A 329 -5.07 10.61 0.76
C VAL A 329 -5.35 9.62 1.88
N THR A 330 -6.54 9.64 2.47
CA THR A 330 -6.93 8.74 3.55
C THR A 330 -7.03 7.30 3.03
N VAL A 331 -7.64 7.10 1.85
CA VAL A 331 -7.72 5.78 1.21
C VAL A 331 -6.33 5.24 0.92
N LEU A 332 -5.43 6.07 0.35
CA LEU A 332 -4.06 5.70 0.02
C LEU A 332 -3.25 5.29 1.24
N PHE A 333 -3.35 6.04 2.34
CA PHE A 333 -2.68 5.72 3.58
C PHE A 333 -3.19 4.39 4.16
N GLN A 334 -4.51 4.23 4.28
CA GLN A 334 -5.09 3.03 4.88
C GLN A 334 -4.84 1.78 4.04
N THR A 335 -4.86 1.89 2.72
CA THR A 335 -4.60 0.74 1.83
C THR A 335 -3.12 0.45 1.62
N GLY A 336 -2.22 1.28 2.15
CA GLY A 336 -0.77 1.06 2.15
C GLY A 336 -0.01 1.61 0.95
N TYR A 337 -0.62 2.51 0.18
CA TYR A 337 0.07 3.23 -0.89
C TYR A 337 0.85 4.44 -0.38
N LEU A 338 0.39 5.05 0.72
CA LEU A 338 1.11 6.09 1.45
C LEU A 338 1.44 5.64 2.87
N THR A 339 2.49 6.24 3.42
CA THR A 339 2.93 6.03 4.80
C THR A 339 3.41 7.34 5.41
N LEU A 340 3.54 7.40 6.74
CA LEU A 340 4.06 8.57 7.44
C LEU A 340 5.57 8.68 7.14
N ILE A 341 6.07 9.75 6.55
CA ILE A 341 7.51 9.93 6.26
C ILE A 341 8.20 10.66 7.42
N GLU A 342 7.61 11.75 7.89
CA GLU A 342 8.23 12.65 8.86
C GLU A 342 7.13 13.35 9.67
N GLU A 343 7.24 13.35 10.99
CA GLU A 343 6.40 14.23 11.81
C GLU A 343 6.88 15.67 11.65
N LYS A 344 5.96 16.57 11.30
CA LYS A 344 6.22 18.00 11.28
C LYS A 344 6.06 18.59 12.67
N ARG A 345 4.83 18.60 13.20
CA ARG A 345 4.46 19.08 14.55
C ARG A 345 3.10 18.53 14.96
N MET A 346 2.89 18.27 16.26
CA MET A 346 1.56 18.03 16.84
C MET A 346 0.73 16.97 16.07
N ASN A 347 1.32 15.82 15.76
CA ASN A 347 0.68 14.75 14.97
C ASN A 347 0.31 15.14 13.52
N VAL A 348 0.93 16.18 12.97
CA VAL A 348 0.88 16.51 11.55
C VAL A 348 2.08 15.86 10.87
N TYR A 349 1.84 15.06 9.84
CA TYR A 349 2.87 14.28 9.16
C TYR A 349 2.96 14.65 7.70
N LYS A 350 4.20 14.64 7.17
CA LYS A 350 4.43 14.50 5.74
C LYS A 350 4.19 13.04 5.35
N LEU A 351 3.41 12.82 4.29
CA LEU A 351 3.16 11.51 3.70
C LEU A 351 4.01 11.31 2.44
N GLY A 352 4.13 10.05 2.05
CA GLY A 352 4.82 9.66 0.83
C GLY A 352 4.70 8.16 0.57
N TYR A 353 5.18 7.72 -0.58
CA TYR A 353 5.24 6.30 -0.90
C TYR A 353 6.19 5.58 0.06
N PRO A 354 5.85 4.38 0.54
CA PRO A 354 6.70 3.64 1.46
C PRO A 354 8.02 3.23 0.80
N ASN A 355 7.98 2.85 -0.48
CA ASN A 355 9.15 2.33 -1.18
C ASN A 355 8.98 2.44 -2.70
N ARG A 356 10.04 2.05 -3.42
CA ARG A 356 10.09 2.06 -4.90
C ARG A 356 9.04 1.17 -5.54
N GLU A 357 8.76 -0.01 -4.98
CA GLU A 357 7.77 -0.94 -5.50
C GLU A 357 6.38 -0.29 -5.59
N VAL A 358 5.96 0.36 -4.50
CA VAL A 358 4.64 1.00 -4.41
C VAL A 358 4.58 2.24 -5.30
N LYS A 359 5.62 3.10 -5.28
CA LYS A 359 5.67 4.32 -6.12
C LYS A 359 5.57 3.94 -7.60
N ASN A 360 6.39 3.00 -8.06
CA ASN A 360 6.41 2.55 -9.46
C ASN A 360 5.06 1.97 -9.89
N SER A 361 4.50 1.08 -9.06
CA SER A 361 3.21 0.45 -9.36
C SER A 361 2.07 1.48 -9.45
N MET A 362 2.03 2.47 -8.54
CA MET A 362 1.01 3.51 -8.56
C MET A 362 1.15 4.45 -9.75
N LEU A 363 2.36 4.90 -10.08
CA LEU A 363 2.60 5.77 -11.23
C LEU A 363 2.20 5.07 -12.53
N ASN A 364 2.58 3.81 -12.72
CA ASN A 364 2.17 3.02 -13.89
C ASN A 364 0.64 2.93 -14.01
N MET A 365 -0.07 2.69 -12.91
CA MET A 365 -1.53 2.60 -12.93
C MET A 365 -2.21 3.93 -13.24
N LEU A 366 -1.76 5.01 -12.60
CA LEU A 366 -2.29 6.34 -12.87
C LEU A 366 -2.03 6.71 -14.34
N LEU A 367 -0.81 6.48 -14.84
CA LEU A 367 -0.48 6.79 -16.22
C LEU A 367 -1.36 6.02 -17.21
N ASN A 368 -1.59 4.71 -17.00
CA ASN A 368 -2.54 3.95 -17.82
C ASN A 368 -3.97 4.50 -17.73
N SER A 369 -4.41 4.93 -16.54
CA SER A 369 -5.75 5.49 -16.29
C SER A 369 -5.96 6.86 -16.94
N TYR A 370 -4.94 7.73 -16.94
CA TYR A 370 -4.97 9.05 -17.56
C TYR A 370 -4.76 8.99 -19.08
N THR A 371 -4.05 7.99 -19.59
CA THR A 371 -3.86 7.85 -21.04
C THR A 371 -4.96 7.01 -21.71
N HIS A 372 -5.92 6.48 -20.92
CA HIS A 372 -6.96 5.55 -21.39
C HIS A 372 -6.39 4.36 -22.18
N ASN A 373 -5.16 3.94 -21.83
CA ASN A 373 -4.48 2.84 -22.47
C ASN A 373 -4.97 1.49 -21.92
N LYS A 374 -4.84 0.44 -22.73
CA LYS A 374 -4.90 -0.94 -22.21
C LYS A 374 -3.71 -1.16 -21.28
N GLU A 375 -3.90 -1.99 -20.25
CA GLU A 375 -2.83 -2.37 -19.33
C GLU A 375 -1.57 -2.79 -20.09
N GLY A 376 -0.43 -2.21 -19.70
CA GLY A 376 0.89 -2.57 -20.22
C GLY A 376 1.46 -1.69 -21.35
N PHE A 377 0.78 -0.63 -21.78
CA PHE A 377 1.30 0.29 -22.82
C PHE A 377 2.21 1.40 -22.26
N ALA A 378 1.95 1.87 -21.04
CA ALA A 378 2.66 3.01 -20.47
C ALA A 378 4.16 2.75 -20.22
N ILE A 379 4.52 1.56 -19.70
CA ILE A 379 5.92 1.22 -19.39
C ILE A 379 6.80 1.15 -20.65
N PRO A 380 6.45 0.37 -21.70
CA PRO A 380 7.26 0.33 -22.92
C PRO A 380 7.49 1.71 -23.52
N LEU A 381 6.46 2.57 -23.48
CA LEU A 381 6.57 3.92 -24.02
C LEU A 381 7.47 4.81 -23.15
N ALA A 382 7.42 4.68 -21.82
CA ALA A 382 8.38 5.35 -20.94
C ALA A 382 9.81 4.89 -21.23
N ILE A 383 10.06 3.60 -21.45
CA ILE A 383 11.39 3.09 -21.85
C ILE A 383 11.83 3.68 -23.20
N GLN A 384 10.93 3.79 -24.18
CA GLN A 384 11.25 4.41 -25.47
C GLN A 384 11.62 5.90 -25.32
N ILE A 385 10.91 6.62 -24.45
CA ILE A 385 11.22 8.02 -24.13
C ILE A 385 12.59 8.13 -23.43
N GLU A 386 12.90 7.21 -22.52
CA GLU A 386 14.22 7.11 -21.88
C GLU A 386 15.34 6.89 -22.91
N GLU A 387 15.18 5.90 -23.78
CA GLU A 387 16.13 5.58 -24.85
C GLU A 387 16.35 6.79 -25.78
N ALA A 388 15.29 7.54 -26.09
CA ALA A 388 15.38 8.77 -26.88
C ALA A 388 16.16 9.88 -26.15
N PHE A 389 15.97 10.06 -24.84
CA PHE A 389 16.78 11.00 -24.05
C PHE A 389 18.26 10.59 -24.01
N VAL A 390 18.56 9.30 -23.85
CA VAL A 390 19.94 8.79 -23.81
C VAL A 390 20.61 8.96 -25.17
N ALA A 391 19.91 8.63 -26.25
CA ALA A 391 20.41 8.77 -27.62
C ALA A 391 20.42 10.22 -28.12
N GLN A 392 19.80 11.16 -27.39
CA GLN A 392 19.55 12.54 -27.82
C GLN A 392 18.74 12.60 -29.14
N ASP A 393 17.86 11.61 -29.37
CA ASP A 393 16.98 11.55 -30.53
C ASP A 393 15.69 12.33 -30.26
N PHE A 394 15.75 13.63 -30.48
CA PHE A 394 14.63 14.53 -30.21
C PHE A 394 13.43 14.30 -31.12
N GLU A 395 13.64 13.80 -32.35
CA GLU A 395 12.54 13.50 -33.26
C GLU A 395 11.73 12.32 -32.72
N ALA A 396 12.40 11.22 -32.35
CA ALA A 396 11.76 10.07 -31.71
C ALA A 396 11.11 10.45 -30.38
N LEU A 397 11.79 11.26 -29.56
CA LEU A 397 11.29 11.71 -28.26
C LEU A 397 9.88 12.32 -28.35
N PHE A 398 9.68 13.27 -29.27
CA PHE A 398 8.40 13.95 -29.40
C PHE A 398 7.33 13.12 -30.09
N VAL A 399 7.71 12.20 -30.99
CA VAL A 399 6.78 11.18 -31.51
C VAL A 399 6.24 10.30 -30.38
N TYR A 400 7.10 9.90 -29.44
CA TYR A 400 6.67 9.10 -28.29
C TYR A 400 5.78 9.89 -27.33
N PHE A 401 6.08 11.17 -27.06
CA PHE A 401 5.19 12.04 -26.30
C PHE A 401 3.82 12.20 -26.98
N ASP A 402 3.76 12.47 -28.29
CA ASP A 402 2.48 12.56 -29.02
C ASP A 402 1.65 11.26 -28.91
N SER A 403 2.32 10.11 -28.93
CA SER A 403 1.65 8.81 -28.81
C SER A 403 1.00 8.59 -27.43
N LEU A 404 1.51 9.23 -26.36
CA LEU A 404 0.86 9.22 -25.03
C LEU A 404 -0.49 9.92 -25.05
N PHE A 405 -0.58 11.04 -25.78
CA PHE A 405 -1.78 11.87 -25.83
C PHE A 405 -2.82 11.40 -26.85
N ALA A 406 -2.40 10.71 -27.90
CA ALA A 406 -3.25 10.31 -29.02
C ALA A 406 -4.51 9.51 -28.62
N LYS A 407 -4.48 8.75 -27.52
CA LYS A 407 -5.60 7.91 -27.06
C LYS A 407 -6.53 8.58 -26.04
N ILE A 408 -6.25 9.81 -25.63
CA ILE A 408 -7.10 10.55 -24.69
C ILE A 408 -8.40 10.97 -25.40
N PRO A 409 -9.60 10.68 -24.85
CA PRO A 409 -10.88 11.12 -25.42
C PRO A 409 -11.00 12.64 -25.58
N TYR A 410 -11.65 13.11 -26.67
CA TYR A 410 -11.77 14.55 -26.97
C TYR A 410 -12.59 15.33 -25.94
N GLN A 411 -13.60 14.70 -25.35
CA GLN A 411 -14.45 15.34 -24.34
C GLN A 411 -13.69 15.68 -23.05
N ILE A 412 -12.80 14.78 -22.61
CA ILE A 412 -11.92 14.99 -21.45
C ILE A 412 -10.94 16.13 -21.74
N PHE A 413 -10.49 16.19 -22.99
CA PHE A 413 -9.58 17.20 -23.48
C PHE A 413 -10.14 18.62 -23.41
N GLU A 414 -11.34 18.84 -23.97
CA GLU A 414 -11.98 20.16 -23.98
C GLU A 414 -12.33 20.66 -22.58
N GLN A 415 -12.71 19.76 -21.68
CA GLN A 415 -13.18 20.11 -20.35
C GLN A 415 -12.05 20.55 -19.40
N TYR A 416 -10.83 20.01 -19.56
CA TYR A 416 -9.77 20.12 -18.55
C TYR A 416 -8.42 20.68 -19.06
N LYS A 417 -8.29 20.89 -20.38
CA LYS A 417 -7.17 21.54 -21.10
C LYS A 417 -5.80 21.28 -20.47
N GLU A 418 -5.27 22.25 -19.74
CA GLU A 418 -3.88 22.30 -19.29
C GLU A 418 -3.56 21.36 -18.11
N SER A 419 -4.49 21.18 -17.17
CA SER A 419 -4.25 20.35 -15.98
C SER A 419 -4.04 18.87 -16.31
N TYR A 420 -4.68 18.38 -17.38
CA TYR A 420 -4.60 16.98 -17.79
C TYR A 420 -3.26 16.67 -18.49
N TYR A 421 -2.75 17.61 -19.29
CA TYR A 421 -1.41 17.54 -19.88
C TYR A 421 -0.34 17.42 -18.82
N HIS A 422 -0.37 18.33 -17.86
CA HIS A 422 0.59 18.36 -16.77
C HIS A 422 0.58 17.04 -16.00
N SER A 423 -0.58 16.45 -15.74
CA SER A 423 -0.67 15.12 -15.10
C SER A 423 0.02 14.02 -15.92
N VAL A 424 -0.23 13.91 -17.23
CA VAL A 424 0.36 12.84 -18.07
C VAL A 424 1.88 13.02 -18.19
N ILE A 425 2.34 14.25 -18.42
CA ILE A 425 3.77 14.58 -18.47
C ILE A 425 4.44 14.29 -17.13
N PHE A 426 3.86 14.77 -16.03
CA PHE A 426 4.35 14.52 -14.67
C PHE A 426 4.47 13.03 -14.39
N LEU A 427 3.40 12.26 -14.61
CA LEU A 427 3.37 10.82 -14.36
C LEU A 427 4.39 10.07 -15.23
N THR A 428 4.58 10.51 -16.48
CA THR A 428 5.58 9.92 -17.39
C THR A 428 6.99 10.20 -16.88
N LEU A 429 7.30 11.45 -16.52
CA LEU A 429 8.63 11.85 -16.06
C LEU A 429 8.98 11.30 -14.67
N GLU A 430 8.02 11.20 -13.77
CA GLU A 430 8.18 10.51 -12.49
C GLU A 430 8.44 9.01 -12.69
N LEU A 431 7.78 8.39 -13.67
CA LEU A 431 8.04 7.00 -14.05
C LEU A 431 9.43 6.85 -14.71
N LEU A 432 9.87 7.83 -15.50
CA LEU A 432 11.23 7.89 -16.05
C LEU A 432 12.29 8.02 -14.95
N GLY A 433 11.97 8.69 -13.83
CA GLY A 433 12.83 8.81 -12.64
C GLY A 433 13.36 7.48 -12.08
N PHE A 434 12.74 6.35 -12.44
CA PHE A 434 13.24 5.01 -12.08
C PHE A 434 14.35 4.50 -12.98
N TYR A 435 14.43 5.01 -14.20
CA TYR A 435 15.34 4.57 -15.24
C TYR A 435 16.47 5.59 -15.50
N ILE A 436 16.15 6.88 -15.39
CA ILE A 436 17.08 8.02 -15.52
C ILE A 436 16.83 9.03 -14.40
N ASP A 437 17.81 9.90 -14.14
CA ASP A 437 17.70 10.92 -13.10
C ASP A 437 16.76 12.04 -13.59
N SER A 438 15.48 11.96 -13.23
CA SER A 438 14.42 12.88 -13.66
C SER A 438 13.86 13.61 -12.44
N GLU A 439 13.87 14.94 -12.47
CA GLU A 439 13.27 15.81 -11.46
C GLU A 439 12.06 16.53 -12.03
N VAL A 440 10.87 16.29 -11.47
CA VAL A 440 9.65 17.02 -11.81
C VAL A 440 9.31 18.01 -10.71
N SER A 441 8.74 19.15 -11.11
CA SER A 441 8.78 20.30 -10.24
C SER A 441 7.50 21.15 -10.27
N THR A 442 6.60 21.08 -9.26
CA THR A 442 5.37 21.92 -9.22
C THR A 442 5.02 22.59 -7.88
N SER A 443 4.74 23.91 -7.93
CA SER A 443 3.51 24.60 -7.47
C SER A 443 3.62 26.14 -7.45
N ARG A 444 4.80 26.78 -7.42
CA ARG A 444 4.95 28.26 -7.53
C ARG A 444 6.30 28.72 -8.12
N GLY A 445 6.51 28.50 -9.43
CA GLY A 445 7.65 29.08 -10.20
C GLY A 445 8.82 28.13 -10.53
N ARG A 446 8.52 26.87 -10.88
CA ARG A 446 9.47 25.77 -11.15
C ARG A 446 9.47 25.45 -12.66
N ILE A 447 10.63 25.15 -13.28
CA ILE A 447 10.95 23.74 -13.52
C ILE A 447 9.82 22.82 -14.01
N ASP A 448 9.28 22.82 -15.22
CA ASP A 448 8.30 21.76 -15.53
C ASP A 448 8.95 20.37 -15.44
N ALA A 449 10.13 20.20 -16.06
CA ALA A 449 10.92 18.98 -15.90
C ALA A 449 12.41 19.20 -16.10
N VAL A 450 13.22 18.40 -15.40
CA VAL A 450 14.61 18.18 -15.75
C VAL A 450 14.87 16.70 -15.89
N VAL A 451 15.47 16.31 -17.01
CA VAL A 451 15.93 14.93 -17.24
C VAL A 451 17.44 14.93 -17.35
N LYS A 452 18.11 14.04 -16.63
CA LYS A 452 19.57 13.92 -16.59
C LYS A 452 19.97 12.50 -16.96
N THR A 453 20.74 12.40 -18.03
CA THR A 453 21.37 11.16 -18.50
C THR A 453 22.86 11.21 -18.15
N GLU A 454 23.65 10.19 -18.50
CA GLU A 454 25.10 10.21 -18.29
C GLU A 454 25.74 11.42 -18.98
N ASP A 455 25.33 11.72 -20.21
CA ASP A 455 25.97 12.69 -21.10
C ASP A 455 25.26 14.05 -21.20
N ALA A 456 23.99 14.16 -20.77
CA ALA A 456 23.19 15.37 -20.98
C ALA A 456 22.24 15.71 -19.82
N ILE A 457 21.83 16.97 -19.78
CA ILE A 457 20.79 17.55 -18.92
C ILE A 457 19.79 18.26 -19.82
N PHE A 458 18.53 17.88 -19.75
CA PHE A 458 17.43 18.43 -20.53
C PHE A 458 16.52 19.21 -19.59
N ILE A 459 16.32 20.49 -19.86
CA ILE A 459 15.46 21.38 -19.09
C ILE A 459 14.23 21.65 -19.95
N LEU A 460 13.09 21.09 -19.56
CA LEU A 460 11.86 21.15 -20.34
C LEU A 460 10.88 22.14 -19.72
N GLU A 461 10.21 22.89 -20.60
CA GLU A 461 9.08 23.77 -20.26
C GLU A 461 7.98 23.55 -21.30
N PHE A 462 6.75 23.38 -20.82
CA PHE A 462 5.58 23.06 -21.62
C PHE A 462 4.58 24.23 -21.59
N LYS A 463 3.98 24.53 -22.75
CA LYS A 463 2.94 25.56 -22.89
C LYS A 463 1.71 24.99 -23.58
N VAL A 464 0.58 25.07 -22.90
CA VAL A 464 -0.72 24.69 -23.47
C VAL A 464 -1.40 25.95 -24.02
N ASN A 465 -1.71 25.96 -25.33
CA ASN A 465 -2.21 27.15 -26.04
C ASN A 465 -1.24 28.37 -26.02
N GLY A 466 0.06 28.13 -25.86
CA GLY A 466 1.14 29.13 -25.97
C GLY A 466 2.16 28.74 -27.04
N THR A 467 3.31 29.41 -27.09
CA THR A 467 4.36 29.11 -28.07
C THR A 467 5.58 28.43 -27.45
N ALA A 468 6.35 27.69 -28.26
CA ALA A 468 7.59 27.06 -27.81
C ALA A 468 8.66 28.12 -27.49
N GLU A 469 8.59 29.27 -28.17
CA GLU A 469 9.42 30.44 -27.91
C GLU A 469 9.17 31.01 -26.51
N ASP A 470 7.91 31.11 -26.07
CA ASP A 470 7.57 31.57 -24.72
C ASP A 470 8.11 30.61 -23.65
N ALA A 471 8.11 29.30 -23.93
CA ALA A 471 8.67 28.28 -23.05
C ALA A 471 10.20 28.45 -22.90
N ILE A 472 10.94 28.55 -24.01
CA ILE A 472 12.38 28.81 -23.99
C ILE A 472 12.71 30.14 -23.29
N LYS A 473 11.92 31.18 -23.56
CA LYS A 473 12.08 32.48 -22.92
C LYS A 473 11.93 32.37 -21.40
N GLN A 474 10.93 31.64 -20.93
CA GLN A 474 10.75 31.39 -19.49
C GLN A 474 11.95 30.67 -18.88
N ILE A 475 12.47 29.62 -19.53
CA ILE A 475 13.65 28.88 -19.06
C ILE A 475 14.84 29.82 -18.84
N LYS A 476 15.09 30.72 -19.80
CA LYS A 476 16.18 31.69 -19.76
C LYS A 476 15.96 32.78 -18.71
N GLU A 477 14.78 33.39 -18.69
CA GLU A 477 14.46 34.50 -17.76
C GLU A 477 14.48 34.06 -16.30
N LYS A 478 14.14 32.80 -16.03
CA LYS A 478 14.15 32.22 -14.68
C LYS A 478 15.49 31.60 -14.28
N GLY A 479 16.47 31.56 -15.18
CA GLY A 479 17.80 31.02 -14.88
C GLY A 479 17.79 29.52 -14.52
N TYR A 480 16.85 28.75 -15.08
CA TYR A 480 16.66 27.34 -14.71
C TYR A 480 17.90 26.46 -14.92
N ALA A 481 18.76 26.83 -15.87
CA ALA A 481 20.02 26.13 -16.13
C ALA A 481 21.15 26.45 -15.14
N ASP A 482 21.02 27.50 -14.32
CA ASP A 482 22.11 28.01 -13.49
C ASP A 482 22.62 26.96 -12.48
N LYS A 483 21.72 26.15 -11.91
CA LYS A 483 22.10 25.07 -10.98
C LYS A 483 22.97 23.99 -11.61
N TYR A 484 22.93 23.84 -12.93
CA TYR A 484 23.63 22.78 -13.68
C TYR A 484 24.90 23.25 -14.39
N LYS A 485 25.22 24.55 -14.37
CA LYS A 485 26.42 25.10 -15.01
C LYS A 485 27.74 24.50 -14.51
N SER A 486 27.75 23.96 -13.28
CA SER A 486 28.93 23.27 -12.74
C SER A 486 29.17 21.91 -13.42
N GLU A 487 28.13 21.29 -13.96
CA GLU A 487 28.16 20.01 -14.68
C GLU A 487 28.28 20.19 -16.20
N GLN A 488 28.09 21.42 -16.70
CA GLN A 488 28.13 21.74 -18.13
C GLN A 488 29.49 21.34 -18.74
N LYS A 489 29.42 20.70 -19.91
CA LYS A 489 30.60 20.34 -20.69
C LYS A 489 31.37 21.59 -21.09
N LYS A 490 32.60 21.72 -20.59
CA LYS A 490 33.55 22.77 -20.98
C LYS A 490 34.62 22.22 -21.91
N LYS A 491 35.23 23.11 -22.70
CA LYS A 491 36.34 22.76 -23.59
C LYS A 491 37.43 22.05 -22.78
N ASN A 492 37.75 20.81 -23.15
CA ASN A 492 38.72 19.92 -22.49
C ASN A 492 38.36 19.40 -21.08
N GLN A 493 37.08 19.39 -20.70
CA GLN A 493 36.60 18.77 -19.46
C GLN A 493 35.48 17.78 -19.73
N LYS A 494 35.42 16.70 -18.94
CA LYS A 494 34.23 15.85 -18.88
C LYS A 494 33.10 16.66 -18.25
N GLY A 495 31.93 16.63 -18.87
CA GLY A 495 30.73 17.31 -18.41
C GLY A 495 29.58 16.98 -19.35
N LYS A 496 28.38 17.45 -18.99
CA LYS A 496 27.13 17.14 -19.66
C LYS A 496 26.72 18.26 -20.60
N GLN A 497 26.14 17.92 -21.75
CA GLN A 497 25.46 18.91 -22.59
C GLN A 497 24.20 19.39 -21.88
N ILE A 498 23.86 20.67 -22.00
CA ILE A 498 22.65 21.21 -21.39
C ILE A 498 21.73 21.67 -22.51
N TYR A 499 20.56 21.04 -22.63
CA TYR A 499 19.54 21.36 -23.61
C TYR A 499 18.38 22.09 -22.93
N LEU A 500 17.99 23.23 -23.48
CA LEU A 500 16.77 23.95 -23.15
C LEU A 500 15.70 23.56 -24.16
N ILE A 501 14.58 23.02 -23.68
CA ILE A 501 13.53 22.45 -24.52
C ILE A 501 12.22 23.15 -24.21
N GLY A 502 11.70 23.89 -25.18
CA GLY A 502 10.38 24.51 -25.10
C GLY A 502 9.38 23.74 -25.95
N VAL A 503 8.25 23.35 -25.39
CA VAL A 503 7.23 22.55 -26.09
C VAL A 503 5.89 23.26 -26.03
N ALA A 504 5.28 23.48 -27.20
CA ALA A 504 3.94 24.01 -27.33
C ALA A 504 2.96 22.90 -27.71
N PHE A 505 1.88 22.79 -26.96
CA PHE A 505 0.76 21.91 -27.25
C PHE A 505 -0.41 22.70 -27.83
N LYS A 506 -1.02 22.15 -28.87
CA LYS A 506 -2.26 22.64 -29.45
C LYS A 506 -3.15 21.45 -29.77
N ASP A 507 -4.40 21.52 -29.33
CA ASP A 507 -5.30 20.36 -29.33
C ASP A 507 -4.57 19.16 -28.70
N LYS A 508 -4.69 17.93 -29.23
CA LYS A 508 -4.14 16.70 -28.64
C LYS A 508 -2.69 16.36 -28.97
N SER A 509 -1.95 17.28 -29.59
CA SER A 509 -0.60 17.02 -30.10
C SER A 509 0.34 18.17 -29.82
N ILE A 510 1.63 17.87 -29.91
CA ILE A 510 2.68 18.88 -29.95
C ILE A 510 2.52 19.67 -31.26
N ASP A 511 2.32 20.98 -31.13
CA ASP A 511 2.23 21.91 -32.27
C ASP A 511 3.63 22.27 -32.74
N LYS A 512 4.52 22.55 -31.79
CA LYS A 512 5.90 22.94 -32.03
C LYS A 512 6.77 22.65 -30.82
N TYR A 513 8.02 22.27 -31.07
CA TYR A 513 9.06 22.26 -30.04
C TYR A 513 10.29 23.06 -30.53
N LEU A 514 11.05 23.59 -29.57
CA LEU A 514 12.33 24.26 -29.80
C LEU A 514 13.37 23.66 -28.86
N ILE A 515 14.58 23.50 -29.38
CA ILE A 515 15.71 22.96 -28.65
C ILE A 515 16.87 23.92 -28.82
N GLU A 516 17.49 24.30 -27.71
CA GLU A 516 18.71 25.09 -27.70
C GLU A 516 19.76 24.42 -26.82
N GLU A 517 20.96 24.21 -27.33
CA GLU A 517 22.10 23.80 -26.50
C GLU A 517 22.68 25.05 -25.82
N LEU A 518 22.87 24.99 -24.51
CA LEU A 518 23.48 26.07 -23.74
C LEU A 518 24.99 26.07 -24.01
N GLU A 519 25.48 27.16 -24.62
CA GLU A 519 26.90 27.38 -24.93
C GLU A 519 27.79 27.58 -23.70
#